data_AF-E8V6I1-F1
#
_entry.id   AF-E8V6I1-F1
#
_cell.length_a   1.000
_cell.length_b   1.000
_cell.length_c   1.000
_cell.angle_alpha   90.00
_cell.angle_beta   90.00
_cell.angle_gamma   90.00
#
_symmetry.space_group_name_H-M   'P 1'
#
loop_
_entity.id
_entity.type
_entity.pdbx_description
1 polymer ?
#
loop_
_entity_poly.entity_id
_entity_poly.type
_entity_poly.pdbx_seq_one_letter_code
_entity_poly.pdbx_strand_id
1 'polypeptide(L)'
;MATPHVTRPPRTQPQPFPKSTIYFTIASLNRELEFAIEHLGKLREFKFRREPIDAIIAKIEELRCWSNSEFLEVQVEREEKEIVPWERLSMAYDATLQDPNDVLLEADRIRRNRAADDVIREVERRQSAAKKKPSK
;
A
#
# COMPACT_ATOMS: atom_id res chain seq x y z
N MET A 1 23.41 17.61 6.22
CA MET A 1 22.00 17.18 6.09
C MET A 1 22.00 15.67 6.04
N ALA A 2 21.43 15.02 7.06
CA ALA A 2 21.36 13.56 7.11
C ALA A 2 20.28 13.09 6.13
N THR A 3 20.65 12.34 5.11
CA THR A 3 19.70 11.60 4.27
C THR A 3 18.92 10.65 5.18
N PRO A 4 17.58 10.73 5.25
CA PRO A 4 16.82 9.73 5.97
C PRO A 4 17.02 8.41 5.25
N HIS A 5 17.85 7.54 5.82
CA HIS A 5 17.95 6.17 5.39
C HIS A 5 16.56 5.55 5.57
N VAL A 6 15.84 5.35 4.47
CA VAL A 6 14.68 4.42 4.42
C VAL A 6 15.27 3.01 4.50
N THR A 7 15.84 2.69 5.66
CA THR A 7 16.49 1.41 5.93
C THR A 7 15.41 0.41 6.28
N ARG A 8 15.07 -0.40 5.27
CA ARG A 8 14.18 -1.56 5.27
C ARG A 8 12.68 -1.26 5.31
N PRO A 9 11.89 -1.92 4.43
CA PRO A 9 10.45 -1.96 4.62
C PRO A 9 10.13 -2.55 6.00
N PRO A 10 9.08 -2.05 6.68
CA PRO A 10 8.64 -2.63 7.93
C PRO A 10 8.38 -4.12 7.69
N ARG A 11 8.90 -4.97 8.57
CA ARG A 11 8.50 -6.37 8.56
C ARG A 11 6.99 -6.39 8.72
N THR A 12 6.29 -7.04 7.79
CA THR A 12 4.90 -7.44 7.97
C THR A 12 4.77 -8.00 9.38
N GLN A 13 3.73 -7.59 10.11
CA GLN A 13 3.50 -8.08 11.47
C GLN A 13 3.66 -9.60 11.48
N PRO A 14 4.23 -10.19 12.55
CA PRO A 14 4.42 -11.63 12.61
C PRO A 14 3.06 -12.33 12.47
N GLN A 15 2.79 -12.81 11.27
CA GLN A 15 1.63 -13.63 10.97
C GLN A 15 1.95 -15.07 11.37
N PRO A 16 0.97 -15.83 11.87
CA PRO A 16 1.20 -17.22 12.28
C PRO A 16 1.65 -18.11 11.11
N PHE A 17 1.32 -17.72 9.87
CA PHE A 17 1.70 -18.42 8.64
C PHE A 17 2.03 -17.42 7.52
N PRO A 18 2.91 -17.78 6.57
CA PRO A 18 3.15 -16.96 5.38
C PRO A 18 1.87 -16.77 4.55
N LYS A 19 1.65 -15.56 4.01
CA LYS A 19 0.48 -15.26 3.15
C LYS A 19 0.36 -16.22 1.97
N SER A 20 1.47 -16.52 1.31
CA SER A 20 1.52 -17.46 0.17
C SER A 20 1.04 -18.87 0.54
N THR A 21 1.25 -19.30 1.79
CA THR A 21 0.81 -20.61 2.26
C THR A 21 -0.71 -20.70 2.25
N ILE A 22 -1.43 -19.66 2.66
CA ILE A 22 -2.90 -19.64 2.67
C ILE A 22 -3.45 -19.81 1.25
N TYR A 23 -2.95 -19.01 0.29
CA TYR A 23 -3.33 -19.13 -1.12
C TYR A 23 -3.05 -20.52 -1.68
N PHE A 24 -1.87 -21.08 -1.38
CA PHE A 24 -1.49 -22.42 -1.82
C PHE A 24 -2.40 -23.51 -1.22
N THR A 25 -2.74 -23.39 0.05
CA THR A 25 -3.63 -24.32 0.74
C THR A 25 -5.03 -24.28 0.16
N ILE A 26 -5.59 -23.09 -0.09
CA ILE A 26 -6.92 -22.93 -0.71
C ILE A 26 -6.93 -23.49 -2.13
N ALA A 27 -5.90 -23.20 -2.92
CA ALA A 27 -5.78 -23.72 -4.28
C ALA A 27 -5.69 -25.26 -4.27
N SER A 28 -4.92 -25.82 -3.35
CA SER A 28 -4.82 -27.27 -3.18
C SER A 28 -6.16 -27.88 -2.76
N LEU A 29 -6.84 -27.30 -1.77
CA LEU A 29 -8.16 -27.75 -1.33
C LEU A 29 -9.17 -27.75 -2.48
N ASN A 30 -9.27 -26.65 -3.23
CA ASN A 30 -10.16 -26.54 -4.38
C ASN A 30 -9.87 -27.62 -5.44
N ARG A 31 -8.59 -27.86 -5.72
CA ARG A 31 -8.17 -28.91 -6.66
C ARG A 31 -8.60 -30.30 -6.19
N GLU A 32 -8.38 -30.64 -4.92
CA GLU A 32 -8.79 -31.95 -4.39
C GLU A 32 -10.32 -32.13 -4.39
N LEU A 33 -11.08 -31.07 -4.10
CA LEU A 33 -12.55 -31.12 -4.18
C LEU A 33 -13.04 -31.28 -5.62
N GLU A 34 -12.41 -30.61 -6.58
CA GLU A 34 -12.71 -30.76 -8.01
C GLU A 34 -12.43 -32.19 -8.49
N PHE A 35 -11.30 -32.78 -8.10
CA PHE A 35 -11.00 -34.19 -8.36
C PHE A 35 -12.06 -35.13 -7.77
N ALA A 36 -12.50 -34.89 -6.54
CA ALA A 36 -13.55 -35.70 -5.91
C ALA A 36 -14.87 -35.63 -6.70
N ILE A 37 -15.26 -34.44 -7.15
CA ILE A 37 -16.45 -34.25 -8.00
C ILE A 37 -16.30 -34.98 -9.33
N GLU A 38 -15.14 -34.89 -9.98
CA GLU A 38 -14.87 -35.58 -11.24
C GLU A 38 -15.00 -37.11 -11.09
N HIS A 39 -14.44 -37.67 -10.01
CA HIS A 39 -14.55 -39.09 -9.71
C HIS A 39 -15.99 -39.53 -9.42
N LEU A 40 -16.76 -38.72 -8.69
CA LEU A 40 -18.19 -38.95 -8.48
C LEU A 40 -18.97 -38.90 -9.80
N GLY A 41 -18.61 -37.98 -10.69
CA GLY A 41 -19.13 -37.90 -12.06
C GLY A 41 -18.89 -39.19 -12.84
N LYS A 42 -17.68 -39.75 -12.76
CA LYS A 42 -17.36 -41.06 -13.36
C LYS A 42 -18.16 -42.20 -12.73
N LEU A 43 -18.34 -42.20 -11.41
CA LEU A 43 -19.20 -43.20 -10.73
C LEU A 43 -20.66 -43.14 -11.22
N ARG A 44 -21.14 -41.97 -11.62
CA ARG A 44 -22.47 -41.82 -12.23
C ARG A 44 -22.62 -42.63 -13.53
N GLU A 45 -21.53 -42.87 -14.24
CA GLU A 45 -21.51 -43.67 -15.48
C GLU A 45 -21.60 -45.18 -15.21
N PHE A 46 -21.14 -45.64 -14.04
CA PHE A 46 -21.09 -47.05 -13.65
C PHE A 46 -22.42 -47.63 -13.12
N LYS A 47 -23.58 -47.14 -13.60
CA LYS A 47 -24.94 -47.57 -13.16
C LYS A 47 -25.23 -47.43 -11.66
N PHE A 48 -24.43 -46.69 -10.90
CA PHE A 48 -24.78 -46.32 -9.53
C PHE A 48 -26.02 -45.41 -9.53
N ARG A 49 -26.74 -45.36 -8.40
CA ARG A 49 -27.89 -44.46 -8.25
C ARG A 49 -27.40 -43.01 -8.36
N ARG A 50 -28.06 -42.22 -9.21
CA ARG A 50 -27.66 -40.83 -9.48
C ARG A 50 -27.95 -39.90 -8.31
N GLU A 51 -29.13 -40.01 -7.71
CA GLU A 51 -29.58 -39.16 -6.60
C GLU A 51 -28.56 -39.04 -5.44
N PRO A 52 -28.01 -40.13 -4.86
CA PRO A 52 -27.02 -40.01 -3.80
C PRO A 52 -25.70 -39.40 -4.29
N ILE A 53 -25.29 -39.67 -5.53
CA ILE A 53 -24.08 -39.09 -6.12
C ILE A 53 -24.25 -37.58 -6.28
N ASP A 54 -25.37 -37.15 -6.86
CA ASP A 54 -25.69 -35.74 -7.07
C ASP A 54 -25.81 -35.01 -5.72
N ALA A 55 -26.37 -35.66 -4.69
CA ALA A 55 -26.42 -35.12 -3.33
C ALA A 55 -25.02 -34.95 -2.71
N ILE A 56 -24.11 -35.90 -2.92
CA ILE A 56 -22.73 -35.80 -2.43
C ILE A 56 -21.99 -34.67 -3.17
N ILE A 57 -22.13 -34.58 -4.49
CA ILE A 57 -21.55 -33.49 -5.30
C ILE A 57 -22.04 -32.14 -4.78
N ALA A 58 -23.35 -31.99 -4.54
CA ALA A 58 -23.91 -30.76 -4.01
C ALA A 58 -23.32 -30.38 -2.64
N LYS A 59 -23.07 -31.38 -1.77
CA LYS A 59 -22.43 -31.15 -0.46
C LYS A 59 -20.95 -30.79 -0.56
N ILE A 60 -20.22 -31.35 -1.52
CA ILE A 60 -18.82 -30.96 -1.78
C ILE A 60 -18.77 -29.53 -2.31
N GLU A 61 -19.68 -29.15 -3.20
CA GLU A 61 -19.80 -27.78 -3.72
C GLU A 61 -20.16 -26.76 -2.62
N GLU A 62 -21.09 -27.11 -1.75
CA GLU A 62 -21.43 -26.30 -0.56
C GLU A 62 -20.20 -26.10 0.33
N LEU A 63 -19.47 -27.17 0.64
CA LEU A 63 -18.25 -27.10 1.44
C LEU A 63 -17.17 -26.24 0.77
N ARG A 64 -17.02 -26.35 -0.55
CA ARG A 64 -16.09 -25.53 -1.34
C ARG A 64 -16.42 -24.05 -1.23
N CYS A 65 -17.70 -23.71 -1.38
CA CYS A 65 -18.19 -22.34 -1.28
C CYS A 65 -17.92 -21.75 0.11
N TRP A 66 -18.30 -22.48 1.16
CA TRP A 66 -18.10 -22.06 2.55
C TRP A 66 -16.62 -21.86 2.88
N SER A 67 -15.79 -22.84 2.55
CA SER A 67 -14.34 -22.77 2.80
C SER A 67 -13.74 -21.54 2.11
N ASN A 68 -14.05 -21.34 0.83
CA ASN A 68 -13.53 -20.20 0.08
C ASN A 68 -13.97 -18.85 0.66
N SER A 69 -15.21 -18.71 1.11
CA SER A 69 -15.70 -17.48 1.75
C SER A 69 -14.90 -17.16 3.01
N GLU A 70 -14.83 -18.12 3.94
CA GLU A 70 -14.13 -17.96 5.22
C GLU A 70 -12.66 -17.58 5.00
N PHE A 71 -12.00 -18.27 4.07
CA PHE A 71 -10.60 -18.00 3.77
C PHE A 71 -10.38 -16.62 3.13
N LEU A 72 -11.26 -16.20 2.23
CA LEU A 72 -11.16 -14.88 1.60
C LEU A 72 -11.36 -13.76 2.62
N GLU A 73 -12.34 -13.90 3.52
CA GLU A 73 -12.60 -12.93 4.59
C GLU A 73 -11.38 -12.77 5.49
N VAL A 74 -10.81 -13.87 5.99
CA VAL A 74 -9.59 -13.83 6.81
C VAL A 74 -8.41 -13.21 6.06
N GLN A 75 -8.30 -13.46 4.76
CA GLN A 75 -7.22 -12.88 3.96
C GLN A 75 -7.42 -11.38 3.75
N VAL A 76 -8.63 -10.93 3.44
CA VAL A 76 -8.97 -9.50 3.30
C VAL A 76 -8.63 -8.75 4.58
N GLU A 77 -9.03 -9.26 5.75
CA GLU A 77 -8.69 -8.63 7.03
C GLU A 77 -7.17 -8.51 7.26
N ARG A 78 -6.40 -9.49 6.78
CA ARG A 78 -4.93 -9.47 6.90
C ARG A 78 -4.30 -8.46 5.94
N GLU A 79 -4.81 -8.35 4.72
CA GLU A 79 -4.33 -7.35 3.76
C GLU A 79 -4.66 -5.93 4.23
N GLU A 80 -5.87 -5.70 4.75
CA GLU A 80 -6.29 -4.42 5.32
C GLU A 80 -5.43 -3.98 6.51
N LYS A 81 -5.01 -4.92 7.37
CA LYS A 81 -4.09 -4.60 8.48
C LYS A 81 -2.71 -4.17 8.00
N GLU A 82 -2.28 -4.62 6.83
CA GLU A 82 -0.97 -4.30 6.27
C GLU A 82 -0.98 -3.05 5.38
N ILE A 83 -2.12 -2.67 4.82
CA ILE A 83 -2.19 -1.56 3.85
C ILE A 83 -1.74 -0.22 4.47
N VAL A 84 -2.19 0.10 5.68
CA VAL A 84 -1.91 1.40 6.33
C VAL A 84 -0.40 1.61 6.59
N PRO A 85 0.35 0.64 7.14
CA PRO A 85 1.81 0.75 7.21
C PRO A 85 2.50 0.97 5.85
N TRP A 86 2.04 0.28 4.80
CA TRP A 86 2.62 0.39 3.47
C TRP A 86 2.31 1.74 2.81
N GLU A 87 1.09 2.24 2.94
CA GLU A 87 0.71 3.59 2.48
C GLU A 87 1.59 4.66 3.12
N ARG A 88 1.79 4.59 4.44
CA ARG A 88 2.68 5.51 5.16
C ARG A 88 4.11 5.45 4.66
N LEU A 89 4.61 4.25 4.36
CA LEU A 89 5.96 4.09 3.80
C LEU A 89 6.05 4.68 2.40
N SER A 90 5.03 4.45 1.57
CA SER A 90 4.94 5.05 0.23
C SER A 90 4.96 6.57 0.32
N MET A 91 4.09 7.15 1.14
CA MET A 91 4.04 8.60 1.34
C MET A 91 5.37 9.16 1.86
N ALA A 92 6.03 8.46 2.79
CA ALA A 92 7.34 8.87 3.30
C ALA A 92 8.42 8.81 2.22
N TYR A 93 8.39 7.79 1.36
CA TYR A 93 9.28 7.67 0.21
C TYR A 93 9.01 8.76 -0.82
N ASP A 94 7.75 8.99 -1.17
CA ASP A 94 7.33 10.03 -2.12
C ASP A 94 7.75 11.41 -1.63
N ALA A 95 7.66 11.68 -0.32
CA ALA A 95 8.17 12.92 0.28
C ALA A 95 9.70 13.09 0.19
N THR A 96 10.47 12.01 -0.02
CA THR A 96 11.92 12.11 -0.28
C THR A 96 12.25 12.45 -1.72
N LEU A 97 11.32 12.21 -2.64
CA LEU A 97 11.46 12.59 -4.03
C LEU A 97 11.05 14.06 -4.14
N GLN A 98 12.03 14.96 -4.27
CA GLN A 98 11.74 16.37 -4.54
C GLN A 98 10.93 16.48 -5.83
N ASP A 99 9.72 17.04 -5.76
CA ASP A 99 9.00 17.47 -6.95
C ASP A 99 9.88 18.54 -7.64
N PRO A 100 10.20 18.39 -8.93
CA PRO A 100 10.90 19.43 -9.70
C PRO A 100 10.27 20.83 -9.55
N ASN A 101 8.95 20.91 -9.33
CA ASN A 101 8.26 22.17 -9.08
C ASN A 101 8.54 22.76 -7.69
N ASP A 102 8.78 21.92 -6.67
CA ASP A 102 9.14 22.41 -5.33
C ASP A 102 10.51 23.08 -5.33
N VAL A 103 11.44 22.57 -6.13
CA VAL A 103 12.77 23.20 -6.32
C VAL A 103 12.64 24.58 -6.96
N LEU A 104 11.74 24.72 -7.95
CA LEU A 104 11.48 26.01 -8.61
C LEU A 104 10.81 27.01 -7.67
N LEU A 105 9.85 26.56 -6.86
CA LEU A 105 9.19 27.38 -5.85
C LEU A 105 10.15 27.85 -4.75
N GLU A 106 11.03 26.97 -4.26
CA GLU A 106 12.05 27.31 -3.27
C GLU A 106 13.05 28.34 -3.83
N ALA A 107 13.49 28.17 -5.08
CA ALA A 107 14.37 29.09 -5.77
C ALA A 107 13.74 30.49 -5.94
N ASP A 108 12.47 30.54 -6.34
CA ASP A 108 11.72 31.79 -6.47
C ASP A 108 11.52 32.49 -5.11
N ARG A 109 11.27 31.73 -4.05
CA ARG A 109 11.16 32.26 -2.68
C ARG A 109 12.48 32.86 -2.20
N ILE A 110 13.60 32.16 -2.42
CA ILE A 110 14.93 32.67 -2.10
C ILE A 110 15.22 33.96 -2.87
N ARG A 111 14.85 34.02 -4.15
CA ARG A 111 15.03 35.21 -4.98
C ARG A 111 14.25 36.41 -4.46
N ARG A 112 12.99 36.22 -4.07
CA ARG A 112 12.14 37.28 -3.51
C ARG A 112 12.66 37.78 -2.15
N ASN A 113 13.11 36.88 -1.29
CA ASN A 113 13.66 37.26 0.02
C ASN A 113 14.95 38.08 -0.13
N ARG A 114 15.86 37.69 -1.03
CA ARG A 114 17.07 38.48 -1.32
C ARG A 114 16.75 39.87 -1.85
N ALA A 115 15.77 39.97 -2.75
CA ALA A 115 15.33 41.26 -3.27
C ALA A 115 14.73 42.15 -2.16
N ALA A 116 13.98 41.58 -1.22
CA ALA A 116 13.44 42.31 -0.08
C ALA A 116 14.56 42.79 0.87
N ASP A 117 15.54 41.94 1.18
CA ASP A 117 16.68 42.29 2.03
C ASP A 117 17.53 43.41 1.43
N ASP A 118 17.73 43.39 0.10
CA ASP A 118 18.47 44.45 -0.61
C ASP A 118 17.73 45.79 -0.56
N VAL A 119 16.39 45.78 -0.66
CA VAL A 119 15.56 46.98 -0.51
C VAL A 119 15.66 47.52 0.92
N ILE A 120 15.57 46.66 1.94
CA ILE A 120 15.69 47.06 3.35
C ILE A 120 17.05 47.70 3.61
N ARG A 121 18.14 47.08 3.15
CA ARG A 121 19.51 47.62 3.30
C ARG A 121 19.69 48.95 2.59
N GLU A 122 19.08 49.14 1.42
CA GLU A 122 19.16 50.41 0.70
C GLU A 122 18.38 51.52 1.41
N VAL A 123 17.23 51.21 2.00
CA VAL A 123 16.47 52.17 2.82
C VAL A 123 17.26 52.57 4.07
N GLU A 124 17.90 51.63 4.76
CA GLU A 124 18.76 51.90 5.92
C GLU A 124 19.98 52.77 5.57
N ARG A 125 20.60 52.52 4.40
CA ARG A 125 21.70 53.35 3.87
C ARG A 125 21.25 54.78 3.58
N ARG A 126 20.06 54.97 3.00
CA ARG A 126 19.52 56.31 2.72
C ARG A 126 19.17 57.07 3.99
N GLN A 127 18.60 56.41 4.99
CA GLN A 127 18.27 57.02 6.27
C GLN A 127 19.53 57.42 7.07
N SER A 128 20.56 56.58 7.05
CA SER A 128 21.85 56.90 7.69
C SER A 128 22.63 58.00 6.97
N ALA A 129 22.52 58.09 5.64
CA ALA A 129 23.08 59.19 4.85
C ALA A 129 22.33 60.52 5.07
N ALA A 130 21.01 60.49 5.21
CA ALA A 130 20.19 61.66 5.51
C ALA A 130 20.47 62.22 6.91
N LYS A 131 20.70 61.37 7.91
CA LYS A 131 21.09 61.78 9.27
C LYS A 131 22.49 62.41 9.37
N LYS A 132 23.38 62.18 8.38
CA LYS A 132 24.75 62.72 8.36
C LYS A 132 24.90 64.10 7.67
N LYS A 133 23.82 64.68 7.13
CA LYS A 133 23.84 66.07 6.62
C LYS A 133 23.20 67.01 7.65
N PRO A 134 23.98 67.66 8.54
CA PRO A 134 23.45 68.78 9.31
C PRO A 134 23.27 70.00 8.38
N SER A 135 22.12 70.66 8.54
CA SER A 135 21.74 71.91 7.90
C SER A 135 22.79 72.99 8.17
N LYS A 136 23.21 73.68 7.10
CA LYS A 136 23.89 74.97 7.20
C LYS A 136 22.99 76.02 7.85
#